data_AF-A0A974AS23-F1
#
_entry.id   AF-A0A974AS23-F1
#
_cell.length_a   1.000
_cell.length_b   1.000
_cell.length_c   1.000
_cell.angle_alpha   90.00
_cell.angle_beta   90.00
_cell.angle_gamma   90.00
#
_symmetry.space_group_name_H-M   'P 1'
#
loop_
_entity.id
_entity.type
_entity.pdbx_description
1 polymer ?
#
loop_
_entity_poly.entity_id
_entity_poly.type
_entity_poly.pdbx_seq_one_letter_code
_entity_poly.pdbx_strand_id
1 'polypeptide(L)'
;MAAAVAPYSKKMFITPMAAVAGSVADEILSAMRSACGDALIRAYVNNGGDIALYLSPGTRFTTGLIDRPDKPSLFATAAIEAADSVRGIATSGAGGRSFSLGIADAVTILARDAASADAAATVVANAVDIAHPGILRVPARDLQPDSDLGDRLVTRSVPSLAAPEVDAALDAGVAVAQSLLDEGLIAAAALHLQGTTRLVGSLMQNSVPHLSQPT
;
A
#
# COMPACT_ATOMS: atom_id res chain seq x y z
N MET A 1 5.03 -2.83 -14.70
CA MET A 1 3.88 -1.89 -14.70
C MET A 1 2.62 -2.48 -15.34
N ALA A 2 2.49 -2.54 -16.68
CA ALA A 2 1.22 -2.95 -17.32
C ALA A 2 0.70 -4.34 -16.89
N ALA A 3 1.59 -5.32 -16.75
CA ALA A 3 1.23 -6.66 -16.27
C ALA A 3 0.70 -6.66 -14.83
N ALA A 4 1.23 -5.79 -13.95
CA ALA A 4 0.81 -5.70 -12.56
C ALA A 4 -0.61 -5.12 -12.43
N VAL A 5 -1.00 -4.19 -13.30
CA VAL A 5 -2.33 -3.55 -13.26
C VAL A 5 -3.40 -4.31 -14.05
N ALA A 6 -2.99 -5.22 -14.94
CA ALA A 6 -3.88 -5.97 -15.83
C ALA A 6 -5.01 -6.72 -15.09
N PRO A 7 -4.79 -7.39 -13.93
CA PRO A 7 -5.85 -8.09 -13.20
C PRO A 7 -7.01 -7.19 -12.77
N TYR A 8 -6.74 -5.91 -12.48
CA TYR A 8 -7.74 -4.98 -11.96
C TYR A 8 -8.51 -4.24 -13.05
N SER A 9 -7.87 -4.03 -14.22
CA SER A 9 -8.38 -3.15 -15.28
C SER A 9 -9.78 -3.49 -15.82
N LYS A 10 -10.23 -4.74 -15.65
CA LYS A 10 -11.58 -5.19 -16.02
C LYS A 10 -12.66 -4.88 -14.97
N LYS A 11 -12.26 -4.74 -13.70
CA LYS A 11 -13.17 -4.61 -12.55
C LYS A 11 -13.24 -3.16 -12.04
N MET A 12 -12.18 -2.40 -12.24
CA MET A 12 -12.02 -1.07 -11.65
C MET A 12 -11.05 -0.23 -12.46
N PHE A 13 -11.08 1.08 -12.21
CA PHE A 13 -10.15 2.00 -12.85
C PHE A 13 -8.76 1.91 -12.20
N ILE A 14 -7.75 1.71 -13.03
CA ILE A 14 -6.35 1.83 -12.69
C ILE A 14 -5.55 2.15 -13.95
N THR A 15 -4.47 2.90 -13.82
CA THR A 15 -3.51 3.15 -14.90
C THR A 15 -2.21 2.40 -14.61
N PRO A 16 -1.37 2.13 -15.63
CA PRO A 16 -0.05 1.54 -15.40
C PRO A 16 0.85 2.34 -14.44
N MET A 17 0.59 3.65 -14.26
CA MET A 17 1.35 4.51 -13.34
C MET A 17 1.17 4.08 -11.89
N ALA A 18 0.06 3.45 -11.53
CA ALA A 18 -0.17 2.90 -10.18
C ALA A 18 0.74 1.72 -9.81
N ALA A 19 1.66 1.30 -10.69
CA ALA A 19 2.62 0.24 -10.41
C ALA A 19 4.07 0.70 -10.70
N VAL A 20 4.29 1.98 -10.99
CA VAL A 20 5.59 2.48 -11.48
C VAL A 20 6.67 2.34 -10.43
N ALA A 21 6.38 2.74 -9.18
CA ALA A 21 7.37 2.81 -8.14
C ALA A 21 7.79 1.41 -7.71
N GLY A 22 6.83 0.51 -7.54
CA GLY A 22 7.07 -0.91 -7.30
C GLY A 22 7.81 -1.60 -8.44
N SER A 23 7.45 -1.32 -9.70
CA SER A 23 8.16 -1.90 -10.85
C SER A 23 9.63 -1.47 -10.91
N VAL A 24 9.93 -0.21 -10.58
CA VAL A 24 11.32 0.28 -10.50
C VAL A 24 12.05 -0.41 -9.35
N ALA A 25 11.43 -0.58 -8.19
CA ALA A 25 12.03 -1.30 -7.07
C ALA A 25 12.39 -2.75 -7.43
N ASP A 26 11.48 -3.45 -8.11
CA ASP A 26 11.71 -4.82 -8.59
C ASP A 26 12.89 -4.89 -9.60
N GLU A 27 12.95 -3.95 -10.54
CA GLU A 27 14.01 -3.90 -11.55
C GLU A 27 15.40 -3.68 -10.91
N ILE A 28 15.51 -2.73 -9.99
CA ILE A 28 16.78 -2.46 -9.29
C ILE A 28 17.19 -3.66 -8.43
N LEU A 29 16.24 -4.31 -7.74
CA LEU A 29 16.54 -5.51 -6.96
C LEU A 29 17.03 -6.65 -7.87
N SER A 30 16.42 -6.82 -9.04
CA SER A 30 16.85 -7.80 -10.05
C SER A 30 18.29 -7.53 -10.51
N ALA A 31 18.62 -6.27 -10.79
CA ALA A 31 19.98 -5.87 -11.16
C ALA A 31 21.00 -6.15 -10.04
N MET A 32 20.66 -5.83 -8.78
CA MET A 32 21.50 -6.14 -7.62
C MET A 32 21.75 -7.65 -7.49
N ARG A 33 20.71 -8.46 -7.63
CA ARG A 33 20.83 -9.93 -7.58
C ARG A 33 21.69 -10.48 -8.71
N SER A 34 21.54 -9.94 -9.91
CA SER A 34 22.34 -10.35 -11.07
C SER A 34 23.83 -10.01 -10.89
N ALA A 35 24.14 -8.86 -10.27
CA ALA A 35 25.51 -8.43 -10.02
C ALA A 35 26.19 -9.20 -8.87
N CYS A 36 25.44 -9.56 -7.82
CA CYS A 36 25.99 -10.19 -6.62
C CYS A 36 25.89 -11.72 -6.62
N GLY A 37 24.98 -12.31 -7.41
CA GLY A 37 24.71 -13.75 -7.39
C GLY A 37 24.36 -14.26 -6.00
N ASP A 38 24.90 -15.43 -5.64
CA ASP A 38 24.65 -16.11 -4.36
C ASP A 38 25.25 -15.41 -3.15
N ALA A 39 26.14 -14.42 -3.35
CA ALA A 39 26.70 -13.64 -2.24
C ALA A 39 25.66 -12.73 -1.58
N LEU A 40 24.57 -12.39 -2.31
CA LEU A 40 23.46 -11.64 -1.74
C LEU A 40 22.60 -12.58 -0.91
N ILE A 41 22.58 -12.38 0.40
CA ILE A 41 21.76 -13.17 1.34
C ILE A 41 20.41 -12.49 1.63
N ARG A 42 20.39 -11.16 1.60
CA ARG A 42 19.20 -10.35 1.86
C ARG A 42 19.39 -8.97 1.23
N ALA A 43 18.35 -8.45 0.60
CA ALA A 43 18.33 -7.10 0.07
C ALA A 43 16.92 -6.55 0.03
N TYR A 44 16.79 -5.23 0.06
CA TYR A 44 15.55 -4.56 -0.28
C TYR A 44 15.85 -3.29 -1.06
N VAL A 45 14.90 -2.88 -1.90
CA VAL A 45 14.91 -1.60 -2.59
C VAL A 45 13.63 -0.89 -2.22
N ASN A 46 13.72 0.32 -1.65
CA ASN A 46 12.56 1.14 -1.32
C ASN A 46 12.50 2.34 -2.26
N ASN A 47 11.41 2.45 -3.01
CA ASN A 47 11.11 3.58 -3.87
C ASN A 47 9.84 4.29 -3.39
N GLY A 48 9.96 5.13 -2.36
CA GLY A 48 8.88 6.02 -1.92
C GLY A 48 7.77 5.37 -1.09
N GLY A 49 7.97 4.16 -0.59
CA GLY A 49 6.94 3.36 0.10
C GLY A 49 6.74 1.98 -0.52
N ASP A 50 7.20 1.81 -1.77
CA ASP A 50 7.16 0.57 -2.52
C ASP A 50 8.50 -0.17 -2.39
N ILE A 51 8.44 -1.34 -1.78
CA ILE A 51 9.60 -2.11 -1.35
C ILE A 51 9.63 -3.45 -2.08
N ALA A 52 10.65 -3.66 -2.89
CA ALA A 52 11.02 -4.98 -3.39
C ALA A 52 11.96 -5.64 -2.38
N LEU A 53 11.74 -6.90 -2.08
CA LEU A 53 12.46 -7.65 -1.05
C LEU A 53 13.05 -8.94 -1.64
N TYR A 54 14.29 -9.24 -1.27
CA TYR A 54 14.91 -10.54 -1.49
C TYR A 54 15.41 -11.11 -0.16
N LEU A 55 15.04 -12.36 0.10
CA LEU A 55 15.40 -13.13 1.29
C LEU A 55 15.92 -14.51 0.85
N SER A 56 17.17 -14.84 1.17
CA SER A 56 17.67 -16.23 1.05
C SER A 56 17.15 -17.09 2.22
N PRO A 57 17.16 -18.43 2.12
CA PRO A 57 16.67 -19.32 3.17
C PRO A 57 17.25 -19.00 4.56
N GLY A 58 16.40 -18.99 5.58
CA GLY A 58 16.77 -18.68 6.96
C GLY A 58 16.89 -17.18 7.28
N THR A 59 16.65 -16.30 6.32
CA THR A 59 16.61 -14.85 6.56
C THR A 59 15.19 -14.32 6.77
N ARG A 60 15.10 -13.14 7.37
CA ARG A 60 13.86 -12.44 7.74
C ARG A 60 13.98 -10.95 7.42
N PHE A 61 12.84 -10.31 7.16
CA PHE A 61 12.69 -8.87 7.10
C PHE A 61 11.53 -8.42 7.98
N THR A 62 11.72 -7.36 8.75
CA THR A 62 10.63 -6.76 9.55
C THR A 62 10.49 -5.31 9.14
N THR A 63 9.28 -4.89 8.81
CA THR A 63 8.97 -3.49 8.52
C THR A 63 7.88 -2.96 9.44
N GLY A 64 7.98 -1.69 9.80
CA GLY A 64 6.91 -0.95 10.45
C GLY A 64 5.92 -0.41 9.43
N LEU A 65 4.65 -0.37 9.78
CA LEU A 65 3.59 0.25 8.99
C LEU A 65 3.23 1.59 9.64
N ILE A 66 3.35 2.66 8.86
CA ILE A 66 3.13 4.04 9.32
C ILE A 66 1.97 4.66 8.56
N ASP A 67 1.14 5.42 9.27
CA ASP A 67 -0.05 6.10 8.76
C ASP A 67 0.30 7.36 7.96
N ARG A 68 1.36 8.07 8.35
CA ARG A 68 1.81 9.29 7.69
C ARG A 68 3.33 9.43 7.65
N PRO A 69 3.92 9.78 6.49
CA PRO A 69 5.36 10.02 6.39
C PRO A 69 5.86 11.23 7.19
N ASP A 70 5.04 12.28 7.34
CA ASP A 70 5.40 13.55 7.99
C ASP A 70 5.21 13.52 9.52
N LYS A 71 4.34 12.64 10.02
CA LYS A 71 4.07 12.40 11.45
C LYS A 71 3.93 10.90 11.72
N PRO A 72 5.03 10.13 11.66
CA PRO A 72 4.96 8.69 11.68
C PRO A 72 4.46 8.16 13.03
N SER A 73 3.28 7.53 13.01
CA SER A 73 2.79 6.67 14.08
C SER A 73 2.86 5.22 13.60
N LEU A 74 3.55 4.37 14.36
CA LEU A 74 3.61 2.94 14.05
C LEU A 74 2.27 2.30 14.44
N PHE A 75 1.47 1.91 13.44
CA PHE A 75 0.18 1.26 13.72
C PHE A 75 0.23 -0.27 13.62
N ALA A 76 1.25 -0.82 12.97
CA ALA A 76 1.48 -2.27 12.87
C ALA A 76 2.93 -2.60 12.49
N THR A 77 3.30 -3.88 12.60
CA THR A 77 4.55 -4.41 12.04
C THR A 77 4.25 -5.64 11.18
N ALA A 78 5.04 -5.82 10.13
CA ALA A 78 5.00 -7.01 9.29
C ALA A 78 6.36 -7.70 9.36
N ALA A 79 6.38 -8.96 9.81
CA ALA A 79 7.53 -9.84 9.75
C ALA A 79 7.37 -10.80 8.58
N ILE A 80 8.35 -10.82 7.69
CA ILE A 80 8.39 -11.64 6.47
C ILE A 80 9.60 -12.56 6.57
N GLU A 81 9.37 -13.85 6.41
CA GLU A 81 10.38 -14.87 6.39
C GLU A 81 10.69 -15.29 4.96
N ALA A 82 11.88 -15.86 4.74
CA ALA A 82 12.26 -16.38 3.43
C ALA A 82 11.30 -17.46 2.91
N ALA A 83 10.62 -18.19 3.80
CA ALA A 83 9.62 -19.19 3.44
C ALA A 83 8.30 -18.59 2.93
N ASP A 84 8.01 -17.32 3.25
CA ASP A 84 6.80 -16.65 2.78
C ASP A 84 6.88 -16.34 1.28
N SER A 85 5.73 -16.28 0.62
CA SER A 85 5.63 -15.87 -0.80
C SER A 85 5.78 -14.37 -1.01
N VAL A 86 5.80 -13.57 0.06
CA VAL A 86 5.85 -12.11 0.00
C VAL A 86 7.23 -11.63 -0.40
N ARG A 87 7.32 -10.86 -1.49
CA ARG A 87 8.54 -10.16 -1.93
C ARG A 87 8.29 -8.69 -2.30
N GLY A 88 7.06 -8.23 -2.17
CA GLY A 88 6.67 -6.85 -2.37
C GLY A 88 5.88 -6.30 -1.19
N ILE A 89 6.15 -5.05 -0.85
CA ILE A 89 5.39 -4.25 0.11
C ILE A 89 5.10 -2.91 -0.54
N ALA A 90 3.90 -2.38 -0.44
CA ALA A 90 3.58 -1.06 -0.96
C ALA A 90 2.59 -0.35 -0.05
N THR A 91 2.66 0.96 0.01
CA THR A 91 1.71 1.76 0.80
C THR A 91 1.13 2.91 -0.02
N SER A 92 -0.20 3.00 -0.08
CA SER A 92 -0.93 4.07 -0.77
C SER A 92 -1.94 4.74 0.18
N GLY A 93 -2.34 5.97 -0.09
CA GLY A 93 -3.26 6.72 0.76
C GLY A 93 -3.32 8.20 0.40
N ALA A 94 -4.38 8.89 0.87
CA ALA A 94 -4.61 10.31 0.58
C ALA A 94 -3.59 11.24 1.25
N GLY A 95 -2.93 10.79 2.33
CA GLY A 95 -1.83 11.50 2.99
C GLY A 95 -0.45 11.22 2.37
N GLY A 96 -0.38 10.38 1.34
CA GLY A 96 0.84 10.00 0.66
C GLY A 96 1.34 11.05 -0.34
N ARG A 97 2.37 10.66 -1.11
CA ARG A 97 2.95 11.51 -2.17
C ARG A 97 2.20 11.44 -3.50
N SER A 98 1.34 10.44 -3.66
CA SER A 98 0.57 10.18 -4.87
C SER A 98 -0.89 10.54 -4.65
N PHE A 99 -1.59 10.91 -5.72
CA PHE A 99 -3.02 11.17 -5.62
C PHE A 99 -3.82 9.89 -5.37
N SER A 100 -4.78 9.98 -4.45
CA SER A 100 -5.76 8.93 -4.16
C SER A 100 -7.16 9.42 -4.51
N LEU A 101 -8.00 8.53 -5.03
CA LEU A 101 -9.45 8.79 -5.20
C LEU A 101 -10.22 8.54 -3.90
N GLY A 102 -9.74 7.60 -3.08
CA GLY A 102 -10.32 7.26 -1.79
C GLY A 102 -9.82 8.16 -0.67
N ILE A 103 -10.13 7.79 0.57
CA ILE A 103 -9.87 8.62 1.76
C ILE A 103 -8.96 7.96 2.80
N ALA A 104 -8.50 6.72 2.57
CA ALA A 104 -7.57 6.07 3.50
C ALA A 104 -6.36 6.94 3.79
N ASP A 105 -5.94 6.98 5.05
CA ASP A 105 -4.68 7.61 5.43
C ASP A 105 -3.51 6.78 4.88
N ALA A 106 -3.58 5.47 5.09
CA ALA A 106 -2.63 4.50 4.57
C ALA A 106 -3.30 3.13 4.33
N VAL A 107 -2.92 2.48 3.24
CA VAL A 107 -3.18 1.08 2.95
C VAL A 107 -1.85 0.44 2.58
N THR A 108 -1.38 -0.48 3.40
CA THR A 108 -0.20 -1.28 3.10
C THR A 108 -0.60 -2.66 2.58
N ILE A 109 -0.03 -3.06 1.44
CA ILE A 109 -0.21 -4.39 0.84
C ILE A 109 1.08 -5.18 0.90
N LEU A 110 0.96 -6.47 1.21
CA LEU A 110 1.99 -7.48 1.00
C LEU A 110 1.62 -8.34 -0.21
N ALA A 111 2.54 -8.49 -1.17
CA ALA A 111 2.32 -9.28 -2.37
C ALA A 111 3.60 -10.00 -2.84
N ARG A 112 3.47 -10.75 -3.94
CA ARG A 112 4.56 -11.57 -4.53
C ARG A 112 5.71 -10.76 -5.14
N ASP A 113 5.51 -9.49 -5.44
CA ASP A 113 6.51 -8.55 -5.95
C ASP A 113 6.02 -7.10 -5.70
N ALA A 114 6.94 -6.13 -5.78
CA ALA A 114 6.62 -4.75 -5.42
C ALA A 114 5.64 -4.11 -6.39
N ALA A 115 5.74 -4.41 -7.69
CA ALA A 115 4.82 -3.91 -8.70
C ALA A 115 3.36 -4.35 -8.44
N SER A 116 3.14 -5.60 -8.04
CA SER A 116 1.81 -6.11 -7.70
C SER A 116 1.28 -5.48 -6.41
N ALA A 117 2.17 -5.29 -5.42
CA ALA A 117 1.81 -4.61 -4.17
C ALA A 117 1.37 -3.16 -4.42
N ASP A 118 2.13 -2.41 -5.23
CA ASP A 118 1.88 -0.99 -5.57
C ASP A 118 0.50 -0.81 -6.25
N ALA A 119 0.24 -1.65 -7.26
CA ALA A 119 -1.05 -1.66 -7.95
C ALA A 119 -2.22 -1.98 -7.01
N ALA A 120 -2.07 -3.02 -6.18
CA ALA A 120 -3.09 -3.42 -5.22
C ALA A 120 -3.31 -2.37 -4.13
N ALA A 121 -2.24 -1.74 -3.63
CA ALA A 121 -2.34 -0.70 -2.60
C ALA A 121 -3.14 0.49 -3.13
N THR A 122 -2.89 0.91 -4.36
CA THR A 122 -3.66 1.95 -5.04
C THR A 122 -5.14 1.57 -5.16
N VAL A 123 -5.42 0.36 -5.62
CA VAL A 123 -6.80 -0.16 -5.75
C VAL A 123 -7.55 -0.16 -4.43
N VAL A 124 -6.94 -0.72 -3.39
CA VAL A 124 -7.59 -0.88 -2.09
C VAL A 124 -7.73 0.47 -1.39
N ALA A 125 -6.73 1.36 -1.49
CA ALA A 125 -6.82 2.72 -0.96
C ALA A 125 -7.95 3.52 -1.62
N ASN A 126 -8.14 3.36 -2.93
CA ASN A 126 -9.25 3.99 -3.65
C ASN A 126 -10.62 3.43 -3.26
N ALA A 127 -10.67 2.18 -2.80
CA ALA A 127 -11.91 1.53 -2.36
C ALA A 127 -12.30 1.90 -0.92
N VAL A 128 -11.36 2.40 -0.11
CA VAL A 128 -11.68 3.02 1.19
C VAL A 128 -12.29 4.38 0.92
N ASP A 129 -13.61 4.43 0.81
CA ASP A 129 -14.34 5.65 0.46
C ASP A 129 -15.79 5.65 0.96
N ILE A 130 -16.34 6.86 1.13
CA ILE A 130 -17.75 7.13 1.42
C ILE A 130 -18.19 8.45 0.75
N ALA A 131 -19.50 8.57 0.51
CA ALA A 131 -20.09 9.86 0.16
C ALA A 131 -20.24 10.71 1.44
N HIS A 132 -19.48 11.81 1.53
CA HIS A 132 -19.59 12.75 2.64
C HIS A 132 -19.38 14.19 2.13
N PRO A 133 -20.27 15.15 2.47
CA PRO A 133 -20.24 16.51 1.90
C PRO A 133 -19.00 17.31 2.28
N GLY A 134 -18.34 16.95 3.38
CA GLY A 134 -17.09 17.59 3.82
C GLY A 134 -15.82 17.05 3.16
N ILE A 135 -15.88 15.94 2.39
CA ILE A 135 -14.70 15.46 1.66
C ILE A 135 -14.50 16.35 0.44
N LEU A 136 -13.37 17.04 0.40
CA LEU A 136 -13.03 17.90 -0.74
C LEU A 136 -12.23 17.11 -1.76
N ARG A 137 -12.68 17.15 -3.01
CA ARG A 137 -11.98 16.56 -4.15
C ARG A 137 -11.83 17.57 -5.26
N VAL A 138 -10.75 17.45 -6.03
CA VAL A 138 -10.47 18.28 -7.20
C VAL A 138 -9.98 17.40 -8.35
N PRO A 139 -10.15 17.81 -9.62
CA PRO A 139 -9.53 17.13 -10.75
C PRO A 139 -8.02 17.00 -10.55
N ALA A 140 -7.45 15.83 -10.84
CA ALA A 140 -6.02 15.59 -10.71
C ALA A 140 -5.19 16.57 -11.55
N ARG A 141 -5.67 16.91 -12.76
CA ARG A 141 -5.01 17.88 -13.65
C ARG A 141 -4.91 19.30 -13.08
N ASP A 142 -5.80 19.68 -12.17
CA ASP A 142 -5.76 21.01 -11.56
C ASP A 142 -4.64 21.11 -10.51
N LEU A 143 -4.18 19.97 -9.99
CA LEU A 143 -3.04 19.88 -9.08
C LEU A 143 -1.74 19.58 -9.85
N GLN A 144 -1.81 18.69 -10.83
CA GLN A 144 -0.68 18.31 -11.69
C GLN A 144 -1.17 18.16 -13.14
N PRO A 145 -0.90 19.14 -14.02
CA PRO A 145 -1.45 19.16 -15.38
C PRO A 145 -1.16 17.95 -16.26
N ASP A 146 -0.03 17.27 -16.01
CA ASP A 146 0.40 16.06 -16.73
C ASP A 146 0.00 14.75 -16.04
N SER A 147 -0.87 14.81 -15.03
CA SER A 147 -1.36 13.61 -14.34
C SER A 147 -2.10 12.67 -15.29
N ASP A 148 -1.76 11.38 -15.21
CA ASP A 148 -2.40 10.28 -15.92
C ASP A 148 -3.86 10.06 -15.48
N LEU A 149 -4.27 10.62 -14.34
CA LEU A 149 -5.64 10.57 -13.83
C LEU A 149 -6.56 11.61 -14.51
N GLY A 150 -6.01 12.66 -15.13
CA GLY A 150 -6.76 13.64 -15.90
C GLY A 150 -7.84 14.37 -15.09
N ASP A 151 -9.10 14.27 -15.54
CA ASP A 151 -10.26 14.93 -14.91
C ASP A 151 -10.75 14.22 -13.63
N ARG A 152 -10.15 13.07 -13.28
CA ARG A 152 -10.61 12.30 -12.13
C ARG A 152 -10.41 13.08 -10.84
N LEU A 153 -11.44 13.01 -10.01
CA LEU A 153 -11.46 13.66 -8.71
C LEU A 153 -10.55 12.91 -7.74
N VAL A 154 -9.58 13.62 -7.19
CA VAL A 154 -8.65 13.11 -6.18
C VAL A 154 -8.89 13.82 -4.85
N THR A 155 -8.71 13.09 -3.76
CA THR A 155 -8.95 13.58 -2.40
C THR A 155 -7.93 14.66 -2.04
N ARG A 156 -8.44 15.85 -1.69
CA ARG A 156 -7.63 17.00 -1.25
C ARG A 156 -7.65 17.17 0.25
N SER A 157 -8.79 16.91 0.89
CA SER A 157 -8.91 16.92 2.34
C SER A 157 -10.07 16.07 2.80
N VAL A 158 -9.84 15.33 3.89
CA VAL A 158 -10.84 14.52 4.58
C VAL A 158 -11.12 15.21 5.92
N PRO A 159 -12.38 15.55 6.25
CA PRO A 159 -12.73 16.11 7.55
C PRO A 159 -12.65 15.01 8.62
N SER A 160 -12.74 15.37 9.89
CA SER A 160 -13.00 14.37 10.93
C SER A 160 -14.34 13.70 10.67
N LEU A 161 -14.34 12.38 10.58
CA LEU A 161 -15.52 11.56 10.30
C LEU A 161 -16.07 10.96 11.59
N ALA A 162 -17.37 10.68 11.63
CA ALA A 162 -17.96 9.91 12.72
C ALA A 162 -17.48 8.45 12.65
N ALA A 163 -17.42 7.76 13.80
CA ALA A 163 -16.97 6.37 13.84
C ALA A 163 -17.71 5.43 12.85
N PRO A 164 -19.05 5.50 12.69
CA PRO A 164 -19.74 4.66 11.70
C PRO A 164 -19.37 4.96 10.25
N GLU A 165 -18.96 6.19 9.94
CA GLU A 165 -18.51 6.61 8.61
C GLU A 165 -17.10 6.09 8.32
N VAL A 166 -16.21 6.13 9.31
CA VAL A 166 -14.88 5.51 9.25
C VAL A 166 -15.01 4.00 9.06
N ASP A 167 -15.88 3.35 9.83
CA ASP A 167 -16.13 1.91 9.73
C ASP A 167 -16.67 1.55 8.34
N ALA A 168 -17.66 2.28 7.82
CA ALA A 168 -18.22 2.03 6.49
C ALA A 168 -17.18 2.19 5.36
N ALA A 169 -16.31 3.22 5.44
CA ALA A 169 -15.23 3.40 4.47
C ALA A 169 -14.22 2.26 4.52
N LEU A 170 -13.82 1.85 5.73
CA LEU A 170 -12.87 0.75 5.92
C LEU A 170 -13.46 -0.58 5.47
N ASP A 171 -14.74 -0.85 5.75
CA ASP A 171 -15.42 -2.07 5.33
C ASP A 171 -15.50 -2.18 3.80
N ALA A 172 -15.69 -1.08 3.08
CA ALA A 172 -15.62 -1.04 1.62
C ALA A 172 -14.22 -1.42 1.10
N GLY A 173 -13.17 -0.88 1.72
CA GLY A 173 -11.79 -1.27 1.39
C GLY A 173 -11.47 -2.73 1.73
N VAL A 174 -11.94 -3.21 2.88
CA VAL A 174 -11.77 -4.61 3.33
C VAL A 174 -12.43 -5.57 2.36
N ALA A 175 -13.63 -5.26 1.85
CA ALA A 175 -14.31 -6.10 0.87
C ALA A 175 -13.47 -6.28 -0.41
N VAL A 176 -12.85 -5.21 -0.90
CA VAL A 176 -11.94 -5.29 -2.05
C VAL A 176 -10.67 -6.07 -1.69
N ALA A 177 -10.02 -5.76 -0.57
CA ALA A 177 -8.82 -6.47 -0.13
C ALA A 177 -9.06 -7.98 0.04
N GLN A 178 -10.22 -8.37 0.59
CA GLN A 178 -10.60 -9.77 0.74
C GLN A 178 -10.78 -10.44 -0.63
N SER A 179 -11.45 -9.79 -1.59
CA SER A 179 -11.55 -10.31 -2.97
C SER A 179 -10.17 -10.52 -3.61
N LEU A 180 -9.23 -9.58 -3.41
CA LEU A 180 -7.88 -9.71 -3.94
C LEU A 180 -7.09 -10.85 -3.27
N LEU A 181 -7.31 -11.05 -1.97
CA LEU A 181 -6.70 -12.15 -1.22
C LEU A 181 -7.24 -13.50 -1.72
N ASP A 182 -8.56 -13.61 -1.90
CA ASP A 182 -9.22 -14.83 -2.38
C ASP A 182 -8.79 -15.18 -3.82
N GLU A 183 -8.50 -14.16 -4.63
CA GLU A 183 -7.95 -14.29 -5.99
C GLU A 183 -6.42 -14.56 -6.01
N GLY A 184 -5.77 -14.56 -4.84
CA GLY A 184 -4.32 -14.77 -4.71
C GLY A 184 -3.46 -13.63 -5.26
N LEU A 185 -4.04 -12.45 -5.44
CA LEU A 185 -3.34 -11.26 -5.95
C LEU A 185 -2.53 -10.55 -4.86
N ILE A 186 -2.96 -10.67 -3.60
CA ILE A 186 -2.24 -10.19 -2.42
C ILE A 186 -2.10 -11.31 -1.39
N ALA A 187 -1.15 -11.17 -0.46
CA ALA A 187 -0.99 -12.07 0.68
C ALA A 187 -1.62 -11.49 1.96
N ALA A 188 -1.57 -10.17 2.12
CA ALA A 188 -2.18 -9.46 3.24
C ALA A 188 -2.35 -7.96 2.94
N ALA A 189 -3.23 -7.31 3.71
CA ALA A 189 -3.45 -5.88 3.69
C ALA A 189 -3.61 -5.32 5.11
N ALA A 190 -3.16 -4.09 5.32
CA ALA A 190 -3.48 -3.28 6.49
C ALA A 190 -4.04 -1.94 6.02
N LEU A 191 -5.25 -1.60 6.43
CA LEU A 191 -5.97 -0.39 6.03
C LEU A 191 -6.15 0.50 7.26
N HIS A 192 -5.81 1.77 7.15
CA HIS A 192 -5.87 2.75 8.23
C HIS A 192 -6.64 4.00 7.81
N LEU A 193 -7.56 4.43 8.67
CA LEU A 193 -8.33 5.65 8.51
C LEU A 193 -8.68 6.24 9.89
N GLN A 194 -8.24 7.47 10.15
CA GLN A 194 -8.50 8.27 11.34
C GLN A 194 -8.36 7.50 12.67
N GLY A 195 -7.23 6.81 12.83
CA GLY A 195 -6.91 6.07 14.06
C GLY A 195 -7.50 4.66 14.13
N THR A 196 -8.32 4.27 13.15
CA THR A 196 -8.91 2.93 13.07
C THR A 196 -8.19 2.08 12.03
N THR A 197 -7.85 0.84 12.39
CA THR A 197 -7.14 -0.09 11.50
C THR A 197 -7.98 -1.35 11.24
N ARG A 198 -7.93 -1.86 10.00
CA ARG A 198 -8.41 -3.20 9.62
C ARG A 198 -7.27 -3.99 8.99
N LEU A 199 -7.19 -5.28 9.31
CA LEU A 199 -6.21 -6.20 8.74
C LEU A 199 -6.95 -7.27 7.94
N VAL A 200 -6.39 -7.65 6.79
CA VAL A 200 -6.88 -8.72 5.93
C VAL A 200 -5.72 -9.67 5.63
N GLY A 201 -5.96 -10.98 5.74
CA GLY A 201 -4.91 -12.00 5.63
C GLY A 201 -4.03 -12.11 6.88
N SER A 202 -3.08 -13.05 6.85
CA SER A 202 -2.17 -13.28 7.98
C SER A 202 -0.94 -12.38 7.88
N LEU A 203 -1.00 -11.22 8.53
CA LEU A 203 0.21 -10.49 8.92
C LEU A 203 0.73 -11.18 10.18
N MET A 204 1.92 -11.80 10.13
CA MET A 204 2.52 -12.43 11.31
C MET A 204 2.58 -11.40 12.47
N GLN A 205 1.73 -11.61 13.48
CA GLN A 205 1.58 -10.71 14.62
C GLN A 205 2.78 -10.83 15.56
N ASN A 206 3.38 -9.70 15.91
CA ASN A 206 3.84 -9.45 17.27
C ASN A 206 3.36 -8.07 17.66
N SER A 207 2.61 -8.00 18.76
CA SER A 207 2.10 -6.80 19.39
C SER A 207 3.21 -5.75 19.51
N VAL A 208 2.96 -4.53 19.03
CA VAL A 208 3.88 -3.39 19.24
C VAL A 208 3.89 -3.09 20.75
N PRO A 209 5.05 -3.15 21.44
CA PRO A 209 5.14 -2.62 22.80
C PRO A 209 4.90 -1.12 22.74
N HIS A 210 4.05 -0.59 23.63
CA HIS A 210 3.87 0.84 23.84
C HIS A 210 5.25 1.54 23.90
N LEU A 211 5.53 2.41 22.92
CA LEU A 211 6.64 3.35 23.02
C LEU A 211 6.23 4.43 24.02
N SER A 212 6.75 4.34 25.24
CA SER A 212 6.80 5.44 26.19
C SER A 212 7.55 6.61 25.54
N GLN A 213 6.95 7.81 25.59
CA GLN A 213 7.57 9.04 25.09
C GLN A 213 8.92 9.29 25.80
N PRO A 214 9.95 9.79 25.09
CA PRO A 214 11.15 10.27 25.74
C PRO A 214 10.81 11.52 26.59
N THR A 215 11.30 11.50 27.83
CA THR A 215 11.27 12.61 28.79
C THR A 215 11.99 13.85 28.28
#